data_AF-A0AAD1HS90-F1
#
_entry.id   AF-A0AAD1HS90-F1
#
_cell.length_a   1.000
_cell.length_b   1.000
_cell.length_c   1.000
_cell.angle_alpha   90.00
_cell.angle_beta   90.00
_cell.angle_gamma   90.00
#
_symmetry.space_group_name_H-M   'P 1'
#
loop_
_entity.id
_entity.type
_entity.pdbx_description
1 polymer ?
#
loop_
_entity_poly.entity_id
_entity_poly.type
_entity_poly.pdbx_seq_one_letter_code
_entity_poly.pdbx_strand_id
1 'polypeptide(L)'
;MVREYRVDAAPGILIPLFAGHTAKVQDAVATQTQWDDLVDKVAAGPPLYSPLKLVDSVANVAEMFIHHEDIRRAQPDWQPRVLDAELSAKLRRTLGMMARLTLAKMPARVQLRTPDGKTVLTAGHGPAVTVTGAAEELLLFATGRPAHVDFDGDPSDVQAVKAAPKGL
;
A
#
# COMPACT_ATOMS: atom_id res chain seq x y z
N MET A 1 -14.53 37.02 -8.49
CA MET A 1 -13.19 36.92 -9.10
C MET A 1 -13.07 35.49 -9.62
N VAL A 2 -13.66 35.19 -10.78
CA VAL A 2 -13.03 35.14 -12.12
C VAL A 2 -11.85 34.16 -12.16
N ARG A 3 -12.10 32.99 -12.79
CA ARG A 3 -11.27 32.18 -13.72
C ARG A 3 -9.78 31.96 -13.36
N GLU A 4 -9.11 30.83 -13.55
CA GLU A 4 -9.10 29.89 -14.69
C GLU A 4 -8.12 28.74 -14.33
N TYR A 5 -8.56 27.49 -14.48
CA TYR A 5 -7.91 26.40 -15.21
C TYR A 5 -6.37 26.11 -15.12
N ARG A 6 -6.07 24.82 -14.82
CA ARG A 6 -4.92 23.93 -15.23
C ARG A 6 -3.84 23.62 -14.18
N VAL A 7 -3.72 22.37 -13.66
CA VAL A 7 -3.12 21.10 -14.18
C VAL A 7 -1.60 21.21 -14.29
N ASP A 8 -0.82 20.63 -13.34
CA ASP A 8 0.58 20.14 -13.51
C ASP A 8 1.24 19.60 -12.20
N ALA A 9 0.56 18.75 -11.42
CA ALA A 9 1.16 18.24 -10.17
C ALA A 9 0.96 16.74 -9.89
N ALA A 10 1.90 15.95 -10.41
CA ALA A 10 2.47 14.73 -9.82
C ALA A 10 3.47 14.19 -10.86
N PRO A 11 4.75 13.83 -10.53
CA PRO A 11 5.14 13.06 -9.35
C PRO A 11 6.53 13.39 -8.76
N GLY A 12 6.58 13.77 -7.48
CA GLY A 12 7.84 13.96 -6.76
C GLY A 12 8.22 12.88 -5.74
N ILE A 13 7.39 11.83 -5.64
CA ILE A 13 7.49 10.83 -4.56
C ILE A 13 8.39 9.65 -4.95
N LEU A 14 8.75 9.48 -6.23
CA LEU A 14 9.41 8.26 -6.71
C LEU A 14 10.90 8.39 -7.04
N ILE A 15 11.51 9.58 -6.94
CA ILE A 15 12.94 9.77 -7.23
C ILE A 15 13.54 10.77 -6.22
N PRO A 16 14.41 10.32 -5.28
CA PRO A 16 15.06 11.18 -4.28
C PRO A 16 15.90 12.32 -4.86
N LEU A 17 16.19 12.28 -6.16
CA LEU A 17 16.93 13.32 -6.89
C LEU A 17 16.11 14.61 -7.14
N PHE A 18 14.78 14.61 -6.92
CA PHE A 18 13.88 15.74 -7.23
C PHE A 18 13.09 16.29 -6.02
N ALA A 19 13.49 15.96 -4.79
CA ALA A 19 12.76 16.34 -3.58
C ALA A 19 12.58 17.87 -3.41
N GLY A 20 13.56 18.69 -3.83
CA GLY A 20 13.47 20.16 -3.74
C GLY A 20 12.50 20.81 -4.74
N HIS A 21 12.24 20.17 -5.88
CA HIS A 21 11.24 20.64 -6.85
C HIS A 21 9.82 20.21 -6.43
N THR A 22 9.72 19.02 -5.83
CA THR A 22 8.47 18.43 -5.31
C THR A 22 7.80 19.30 -4.25
N ALA A 23 8.56 19.80 -3.26
CA ALA A 23 7.99 20.63 -2.19
C ALA A 23 7.40 21.95 -2.72
N LYS A 24 8.08 22.60 -3.68
CA LYS A 24 7.57 23.81 -4.34
C LYS A 24 6.29 23.56 -5.14
N VAL A 25 6.17 22.39 -5.76
CA VAL A 25 4.97 22.00 -6.51
C VAL A 25 3.83 21.64 -5.56
N GLN A 26 4.10 20.96 -4.44
CA GLN A 26 3.10 20.64 -3.42
C GLN A 26 2.53 21.89 -2.74
N ASP A 27 3.38 22.86 -2.37
CA ASP A 27 2.94 24.13 -1.80
C ASP A 27 2.10 24.97 -2.79
N ALA A 28 2.46 24.93 -4.08
CA ALA A 28 1.69 25.56 -5.14
C ALA A 28 0.32 24.89 -5.35
N VAL A 29 0.22 23.57 -5.24
CA VAL A 29 -1.05 22.82 -5.38
C VAL A 29 -1.99 23.08 -4.21
N ALA A 30 -1.45 23.06 -2.98
CA ALA A 30 -2.20 23.33 -1.76
C ALA A 30 -2.79 24.74 -1.73
N THR A 31 -2.17 25.69 -2.44
CA THR A 31 -2.64 27.08 -2.55
C THR A 31 -3.55 27.35 -3.76
N GLN A 32 -3.58 26.48 -4.77
CA GLN A 32 -4.19 26.79 -6.09
C GLN A 32 -5.31 25.83 -6.56
N THR A 33 -5.62 24.74 -5.84
CA THR A 33 -6.62 23.77 -6.30
C THR A 33 -7.80 23.66 -5.34
N GLN A 34 -9.02 23.84 -5.85
CA GLN A 34 -10.23 23.56 -5.08
C GLN A 34 -10.37 22.05 -4.84
N TRP A 35 -10.93 21.68 -3.70
CA TRP A 35 -11.03 20.29 -3.26
C TRP A 35 -11.74 19.38 -4.27
N ASP A 36 -12.83 19.84 -4.86
CA ASP A 36 -13.62 19.04 -5.80
C ASP A 36 -12.86 18.72 -7.09
N ASP A 37 -12.06 19.66 -7.60
CA ASP A 37 -11.19 19.45 -8.76
C ASP A 37 -10.06 18.44 -8.48
N LEU A 38 -9.62 18.31 -7.22
CA LEU A 38 -8.65 17.29 -6.83
C LEU A 38 -9.30 15.91 -6.82
N VAL A 39 -10.52 15.80 -6.31
CA VAL A 39 -11.28 14.55 -6.29
C VAL A 39 -11.55 14.06 -7.71
N ASP A 40 -11.97 14.93 -8.61
CA ASP A 40 -12.25 14.58 -10.01
C ASP A 40 -10.99 14.15 -10.78
N LYS A 41 -9.84 14.77 -10.52
CA LYS A 41 -8.56 14.36 -11.12
C LYS A 41 -8.10 13.00 -10.63
N VAL A 42 -8.31 12.69 -9.35
CA VAL A 42 -8.03 11.36 -8.80
C VAL A 42 -8.98 10.33 -9.43
N ALA A 43 -10.26 10.68 -9.59
CA ALA A 43 -11.25 9.81 -10.24
C ALA A 43 -10.96 9.55 -11.73
N ALA A 44 -10.44 10.55 -12.46
CA ALA A 44 -10.12 10.44 -13.88
C ALA A 44 -8.86 9.61 -14.18
N GLY A 45 -7.97 9.45 -13.19
CA GLY A 45 -6.72 8.69 -13.32
C GLY A 45 -5.61 9.43 -14.09
N PRO A 46 -4.37 8.90 -14.07
CA PRO A 46 -3.21 9.59 -14.62
C PRO A 46 -3.25 9.70 -16.17
N PRO A 47 -2.70 10.79 -16.74
CA PRO A 47 -2.68 10.99 -18.19
C PRO A 47 -1.89 9.90 -18.92
N LEU A 48 -2.31 9.60 -20.16
CA LEU A 48 -1.84 8.44 -20.96
C LEU A 48 -0.32 8.38 -21.18
N TYR A 49 0.38 9.51 -21.10
CA TYR A 49 1.82 9.65 -21.36
C TYR A 49 2.67 9.79 -20.10
N SER A 50 2.08 9.67 -18.91
CA SER A 50 2.82 9.82 -17.65
C SER A 50 3.68 8.59 -17.33
N PRO A 51 4.93 8.74 -16.86
CA PRO A 51 5.70 7.66 -16.22
C PRO A 51 4.96 7.01 -15.04
N LEU A 52 3.96 7.69 -14.46
CA LEU A 52 3.05 7.12 -13.45
C LEU A 52 2.17 6.00 -14.00
N LYS A 53 1.96 5.91 -15.32
CA LYS A 53 1.29 4.77 -15.96
C LYS A 53 2.21 3.55 -16.06
N LEU A 54 3.53 3.73 -15.95
CA LEU A 54 4.52 2.64 -15.83
C LEU A 54 4.63 2.10 -14.41
N VAL A 55 4.18 2.85 -13.41
CA VAL A 55 3.82 2.28 -12.11
C VAL A 55 2.51 1.54 -12.36
N ASP A 56 2.59 0.21 -12.40
CA ASP A 56 1.49 -0.68 -12.81
C ASP A 56 0.18 -0.20 -12.18
N SER A 57 -0.91 -0.13 -12.97
CA SER A 57 -2.26 0.20 -12.49
C SER A 57 -2.66 -0.53 -11.19
N VAL A 58 -2.06 -1.70 -10.99
CA VAL A 58 -2.14 -2.58 -9.82
C VAL A 58 -1.45 -2.02 -8.56
N ALA A 59 -0.30 -1.35 -8.71
CA ALA A 59 0.38 -0.63 -7.63
C ALA A 59 -0.42 0.61 -7.20
N ASN A 60 -1.04 1.32 -8.15
CA ASN A 60 -1.94 2.43 -7.84
C ASN A 60 -3.14 1.98 -6.98
N VAL A 61 -3.75 0.82 -7.27
CA VAL A 61 -4.85 0.28 -6.46
C VAL A 61 -4.41 -0.03 -5.03
N ALA A 62 -3.22 -0.61 -4.85
CA ALA A 62 -2.70 -0.92 -3.51
C ALA A 62 -2.37 0.35 -2.72
N GLU A 63 -1.75 1.35 -3.35
CA GLU A 63 -1.43 2.63 -2.72
C GLU A 63 -2.71 3.37 -2.28
N MET A 64 -3.69 3.50 -3.18
CA MET A 64 -4.99 4.10 -2.86
C MET A 64 -5.70 3.34 -1.75
N PHE A 65 -5.66 2.01 -1.77
CA PHE A 65 -6.23 1.17 -0.73
C PHE A 65 -5.57 1.40 0.64
N ILE A 66 -4.23 1.39 0.69
CA ILE A 66 -3.47 1.59 1.93
C ILE A 66 -3.78 2.96 2.53
N HIS A 67 -3.70 4.03 1.73
CA HIS A 67 -3.96 5.38 2.22
C HIS A 67 -5.41 5.57 2.68
N HIS A 68 -6.37 4.98 1.97
CA HIS A 68 -7.76 5.01 2.39
C HIS A 68 -7.97 4.25 3.71
N GLU A 69 -7.34 3.08 3.88
CA GLU A 69 -7.40 2.33 5.13
C GLU A 69 -6.68 3.04 6.27
N ASP A 70 -5.55 3.72 6.02
CA ASP A 70 -4.86 4.54 7.02
C ASP A 70 -5.78 5.65 7.56
N ILE A 71 -6.51 6.35 6.68
CA ILE A 71 -7.49 7.37 7.07
C ILE A 71 -8.65 6.75 7.86
N ARG A 72 -9.23 5.65 7.37
CA ARG A 72 -10.36 5.00 8.06
C ARG A 72 -9.97 4.45 9.42
N ARG A 73 -8.77 3.90 9.58
CA ARG A 73 -8.27 3.30 10.83
C ARG A 73 -7.82 4.36 11.85
N ALA A 74 -7.62 5.61 11.43
CA ALA A 74 -7.24 6.72 12.29
C ALA A 74 -8.39 7.31 13.14
N GLN A 75 -9.34 6.47 13.57
CA GLN A 75 -10.44 6.86 14.45
C GLN A 75 -10.73 5.78 15.50
N PRO A 76 -11.21 6.18 16.69
CA PRO A 76 -11.71 5.21 17.67
C PRO A 76 -12.87 4.39 17.08
N ASP A 77 -13.00 3.14 17.52
CA ASP A 77 -14.05 2.20 17.11
C ASP A 77 -14.07 1.80 15.63
N TRP A 78 -12.95 1.95 14.92
CA TRP A 78 -12.81 1.39 13.57
C TRP A 78 -13.06 -0.14 13.58
N GLN A 79 -13.70 -0.62 12.51
CA GLN A 79 -13.97 -2.04 12.29
C GLN A 79 -13.49 -2.48 10.89
N PRO A 80 -12.98 -3.72 10.75
CA PRO A 80 -12.69 -4.31 9.45
C PRO A 80 -13.93 -4.27 8.55
N ARG A 81 -13.73 -4.00 7.26
CA ARG A 81 -14.82 -4.04 6.26
C ARG A 81 -14.67 -5.26 5.38
N VAL A 82 -15.79 -5.77 4.88
CA VAL A 82 -15.79 -6.75 3.81
C VAL A 82 -15.55 -6.03 2.49
N LEU A 83 -14.53 -6.45 1.74
CA LEU A 83 -14.26 -5.95 0.40
C LEU A 83 -15.05 -6.74 -0.64
N ASP A 84 -15.35 -6.11 -1.77
CA ASP A 84 -15.86 -6.83 -2.93
C ASP A 84 -14.81 -7.81 -3.47
N ALA A 85 -15.27 -8.85 -4.15
CA ALA A 85 -14.41 -9.93 -4.63
C ALA A 85 -13.42 -9.45 -5.71
N GLU A 86 -13.78 -8.45 -6.51
CA GLU A 86 -12.93 -7.93 -7.59
C GLU A 86 -11.74 -7.16 -7.03
N LEU A 87 -11.98 -6.25 -6.08
CA LEU A 87 -10.94 -5.51 -5.36
C LEU A 87 -10.03 -6.48 -4.60
N SER A 88 -10.61 -7.45 -3.88
CA SER A 88 -9.84 -8.46 -3.15
C SER A 88 -8.90 -9.25 -4.08
N ALA A 89 -9.37 -9.61 -5.28
CA ALA A 89 -8.56 -10.30 -6.27
C ALA A 89 -7.41 -9.43 -6.80
N LYS A 90 -7.66 -8.13 -7.05
CA LYS A 90 -6.62 -7.16 -7.45
C LYS A 90 -5.56 -7.01 -6.36
N LEU A 91 -5.98 -6.81 -5.10
CA LEU A 91 -5.07 -6.68 -3.95
C LEU A 91 -4.24 -7.94 -3.74
N ARG A 92 -4.82 -9.13 -3.91
CA ARG A 92 -4.08 -10.40 -3.82
C ARG A 92 -2.96 -10.51 -4.86
N ARG A 93 -3.19 -10.01 -6.08
CA ARG A 93 -2.16 -9.98 -7.13
C ARG A 93 -1.04 -9.01 -6.77
N THR A 94 -1.37 -7.81 -6.27
CA THR A 94 -0.38 -6.81 -5.84
C THR A 94 0.44 -7.32 -4.65
N LEU A 95 -0.23 -7.97 -3.69
CA LEU A 95 0.37 -8.54 -2.49
C LEU A 95 1.57 -9.45 -2.82
N GLY A 96 1.42 -10.37 -3.77
CA GLY A 96 2.51 -11.29 -4.14
C GLY A 96 3.78 -10.57 -4.63
N MET A 97 3.62 -9.46 -5.37
CA MET A 97 4.72 -8.65 -5.86
C MET A 97 5.37 -7.82 -4.74
N MET A 98 4.54 -7.07 -4.00
CA MET A 98 5.01 -6.17 -2.92
C MET A 98 5.66 -6.96 -1.79
N ALA A 99 4.99 -8.01 -1.30
CA ALA A 99 5.49 -8.81 -0.19
C ALA A 99 6.81 -9.52 -0.53
N ARG A 100 7.04 -9.85 -1.81
CA ARG A 100 8.33 -10.42 -2.21
C ARG A 100 9.48 -9.44 -2.07
N LEU A 101 9.23 -8.14 -2.28
CA LEU A 101 10.23 -7.09 -2.09
C LEU A 101 10.39 -6.75 -0.60
N THR A 102 9.28 -6.49 0.09
CA THR A 102 9.31 -5.99 1.47
C THR A 102 9.69 -7.05 2.50
N LEU A 103 9.38 -8.33 2.24
CA LEU A 103 9.69 -9.43 3.16
C LEU A 103 10.99 -10.18 2.80
N ALA A 104 11.68 -9.81 1.73
CA ALA A 104 12.87 -10.53 1.25
C ALA A 104 13.98 -10.68 2.31
N LYS A 105 14.13 -9.66 3.17
CA LYS A 105 15.17 -9.57 4.20
C LYS A 105 14.65 -9.93 5.59
N MET A 106 13.46 -10.53 5.69
CA MET A 106 12.92 -10.94 6.99
C MET A 106 13.82 -11.98 7.65
N PRO A 107 14.04 -11.88 8.98
CA PRO A 107 14.86 -12.84 9.73
C PRO A 107 14.20 -14.22 9.91
N ALA A 108 12.99 -14.40 9.36
CA ALA A 108 12.29 -15.67 9.28
C ALA A 108 11.78 -15.89 7.84
N ARG A 109 11.52 -17.16 7.50
CA ARG A 109 10.81 -17.56 6.29
C ARG A 109 9.31 -17.36 6.52
N VAL A 110 8.81 -16.19 6.14
CA VAL A 110 7.42 -15.78 6.30
C VAL A 110 6.57 -16.37 5.18
N GLN A 111 5.57 -17.18 5.55
CA GLN A 111 4.56 -17.72 4.65
C GLN A 111 3.25 -16.93 4.83
N LEU A 112 2.80 -16.24 3.78
CA LEU A 112 1.53 -15.54 3.77
C LEU A 112 0.43 -16.49 3.30
N ARG A 113 -0.62 -16.69 4.11
CA ARG A 113 -1.74 -17.59 3.82
C ARG A 113 -3.07 -16.87 3.93
N THR A 114 -4.00 -17.19 3.03
CA THR A 114 -5.39 -16.79 3.16
C THR A 114 -6.15 -17.76 4.09
N PRO A 115 -7.29 -17.36 4.68
CA PRO A 115 -8.03 -18.20 5.64
C PRO A 115 -8.57 -19.50 5.02
N ASP A 116 -8.76 -19.53 3.70
CA ASP A 116 -9.09 -20.75 2.93
C ASP A 116 -7.90 -21.70 2.75
N GLY A 117 -6.77 -21.43 3.42
CA GLY A 117 -5.60 -22.28 3.48
C GLY A 117 -4.60 -22.11 2.33
N LYS A 118 -4.87 -21.24 1.35
CA LYS A 118 -3.98 -21.03 0.20
C LYS A 118 -2.77 -20.19 0.58
N THR A 119 -1.58 -20.65 0.20
CA THR A 119 -0.36 -19.84 0.31
C THR A 119 -0.30 -18.84 -0.83
N VAL A 120 -0.16 -17.56 -0.49
CA VAL A 120 0.02 -16.47 -1.46
C VAL A 120 1.48 -16.34 -1.86
N LEU A 121 2.37 -16.36 -0.87
CA LEU A 121 3.81 -16.18 -1.06
C LEU A 121 4.56 -16.76 0.14
N THR A 122 5.80 -17.21 -0.09
CA THR A 122 6.79 -17.39 0.97
C THR A 122 8.03 -16.53 0.65
N ALA A 123 8.51 -15.76 1.61
CA ALA A 123 9.66 -14.86 1.47
C ALA A 123 10.49 -14.80 2.77
N GLY A 124 11.69 -14.21 2.70
CA GLY A 124 12.62 -14.17 3.82
C GLY A 124 13.46 -15.45 3.98
N HIS A 125 14.20 -15.53 5.08
CA HIS A 125 15.16 -16.59 5.35
C HIS A 125 15.17 -16.93 6.84
N GLY A 126 15.44 -18.20 7.19
CA GLY A 126 15.46 -18.66 8.59
C GLY A 126 14.27 -19.55 8.95
N PRO A 127 13.90 -19.62 10.24
CA PRO A 127 12.79 -20.41 10.76
C PRO A 127 11.44 -20.06 10.11
N ALA A 128 10.51 -21.00 10.10
CA ALA A 128 9.21 -20.81 9.45
C ALA A 128 8.25 -20.05 10.35
N VAL A 129 7.64 -18.99 9.82
CA VAL A 129 6.53 -18.27 10.45
C VAL A 129 5.40 -18.13 9.44
N THR A 130 4.21 -18.57 9.83
CA THR A 130 3.00 -18.43 9.02
C THR A 130 2.22 -17.20 9.47
N VAL A 131 1.81 -16.38 8.51
CA VAL A 131 0.93 -15.23 8.73
C VAL A 131 -0.34 -15.46 7.94
N THR A 132 -1.47 -15.55 8.63
CA THR A 132 -2.77 -15.87 8.04
C THR A 132 -3.70 -14.66 8.14
N GLY A 133 -4.37 -14.31 7.03
CA GLY A 133 -5.33 -13.22 7.01
C GLY A 133 -5.95 -13.00 5.63
N ALA A 134 -6.95 -12.12 5.55
CA ALA A 134 -7.52 -11.70 4.27
C ALA A 134 -6.45 -11.02 3.40
N ALA A 135 -6.63 -11.00 2.08
CA ALA A 135 -5.59 -10.53 1.15
C ALA A 135 -5.19 -9.08 1.40
N GLU A 136 -6.17 -8.24 1.77
CA GLU A 136 -6.02 -6.86 2.15
C GLU A 136 -5.26 -6.67 3.47
N GLU A 137 -5.51 -7.51 4.48
CA GLU A 137 -4.79 -7.44 5.75
C GLU A 137 -3.35 -7.94 5.59
N LEU A 138 -3.14 -8.98 4.77
CA LEU A 138 -1.80 -9.44 4.42
C LEU A 138 -1.00 -8.37 3.65
N LEU A 139 -1.66 -7.58 2.81
CA LEU A 139 -1.05 -6.44 2.12
C LEU A 139 -0.63 -5.36 3.11
N LEU A 140 -1.49 -4.99 4.05
CA LEU A 140 -1.17 -4.04 5.12
C LEU A 140 -0.01 -4.55 5.98
N PHE A 141 -0.04 -5.83 6.37
CA PHE A 141 1.06 -6.46 7.09
C PHE A 141 2.39 -6.35 6.30
N ALA A 142 2.38 -6.72 5.02
CA ALA A 142 3.58 -6.71 4.19
C ALA A 142 4.17 -5.30 3.97
N THR A 143 3.36 -4.25 4.11
CA THR A 143 3.81 -2.84 4.00
C THR A 143 4.07 -2.18 5.36
N GLY A 144 4.01 -2.95 6.46
CA GLY A 144 4.31 -2.45 7.80
C GLY A 144 3.17 -1.66 8.44
N ARG A 145 1.95 -1.75 7.90
CA ARG A 145 0.75 -1.14 8.48
C ARG A 145 0.09 -2.07 9.51
N PRO A 146 -0.65 -1.52 10.49
CA PRO A 146 -1.45 -2.32 11.40
C PRO A 146 -2.45 -3.18 10.64
N ALA A 147 -2.42 -4.49 10.90
CA ALA A 147 -3.21 -5.48 10.17
C ALA A 147 -3.79 -6.54 11.12
N HIS A 148 -4.96 -7.07 10.75
CA HIS A 148 -5.64 -8.18 11.42
C HIS A 148 -5.18 -9.49 10.79
N VAL A 149 -4.12 -10.06 11.36
CA VAL A 149 -3.52 -11.32 10.92
C VAL A 149 -3.16 -12.19 12.10
N ASP A 150 -3.28 -13.50 11.92
CA ASP A 150 -2.87 -14.51 12.88
C ASP A 150 -1.44 -14.97 12.57
N PHE A 151 -0.67 -15.22 13.62
CA PHE A 151 0.71 -15.70 13.51
C PHE A 151 0.79 -17.12 14.07
N ASP A 152 1.49 -17.99 13.36
CA ASP A 152 1.81 -19.34 13.78
C ASP A 152 3.30 -19.63 13.54
N GLY A 153 3.96 -20.25 14.52
CA GLY A 153 5.40 -20.46 14.56
C GLY A 153 5.97 -20.36 15.98
N ASP A 154 7.28 -20.50 16.11
CA ASP A 154 7.94 -20.32 17.41
C ASP A 154 7.70 -18.88 17.93
N PRO A 155 7.36 -18.69 19.22
CA PRO A 155 7.08 -17.36 19.76
C PRO A 155 8.21 -16.36 19.56
N SER A 156 9.47 -16.79 19.63
CA SER A 156 10.63 -15.91 19.44
C SER A 156 10.76 -15.45 17.99
N ASP A 157 10.52 -16.34 17.03
CA ASP A 157 10.54 -16.03 15.59
C ASP A 157 9.35 -15.13 15.21
N VAL A 158 8.17 -15.38 15.77
CA VAL A 158 6.99 -14.52 15.58
C VAL A 158 7.28 -13.10 16.06
N GLN A 159 7.92 -12.95 17.22
CA GLN A 159 8.31 -11.62 17.72
C GLN A 159 9.37 -10.96 16.83
N ALA A 160 10.35 -11.72 16.33
CA ALA A 160 11.33 -11.21 15.38
C ALA A 160 10.66 -10.69 14.11
N VAL A 161 9.66 -11.40 13.57
CA VAL A 161 8.86 -10.96 12.41
C VAL A 161 8.05 -9.71 12.73
N LYS A 162 7.42 -9.64 13.91
CA LYS A 162 6.64 -8.45 14.32
C LYS A 162 7.52 -7.21 14.44
N ALA A 163 8.69 -7.33 15.06
CA ALA A 163 9.63 -6.24 15.30
C ALA A 163 10.42 -5.81 14.05
N ALA A 164 10.60 -6.70 13.07
CA ALA A 164 11.37 -6.39 11.87
C ALA A 164 10.69 -5.28 11.03
N PRO A 165 11.48 -4.32 10.49
CA PRO A 165 10.95 -3.26 9.63
C PRO A 165 10.41 -3.86 8.34
N LYS A 166 9.21 -3.43 7.95
CA LYS A 166 8.53 -3.86 6.72
C LYS A 166 8.29 -2.61 5.88
N GLY A 167 8.69 -2.64 4.61
CA GLY A 167 8.63 -1.49 3.72
C GLY A 167 9.70 -1.56 2.64
N LEU A 168 9.58 -0.72 1.61
CA LEU A 168 10.64 -0.51 0.62
C LEU A 168 11.79 0.31 1.22
#